data_AF-A0A4Y2D9G7-F1
#
_entry.id   AF-A0A4Y2D9G7-F1
#
_cell.length_a   1.000
_cell.length_b   1.000
_cell.length_c   1.000
_cell.angle_alpha   90.00
_cell.angle_beta   90.00
_cell.angle_gamma   90.00
#
_symmetry.space_group_name_H-M   'P 1'
#
loop_
_entity.id
_entity.type
_entity.pdbx_description
1 polymer ?
#
loop_
_entity_poly.entity_id
_entity_poly.type
_entity_poly.pdbx_seq_one_letter_code
_entity_poly.pdbx_strand_id
1 'polypeptide(L)'
;MSAYGEVVWCLDPPVKIKRKLATIQRPFLLAISGAYKTTLTAALQVIPTLHLKLQQEARYIAMQRLSISLPESLTWIQPEDFEKNETGRASH
;
A
#
# COMPACT_ATOMS: atom_id res chain seq x y z
N MET A 1 4.53 -8.62 37.92
CA MET A 1 4.45 -9.88 37.14
C MET A 1 5.06 -9.79 35.72
N SER A 2 5.71 -8.69 35.31
CA SER A 2 6.44 -8.64 34.02
C SER A 2 7.89 -9.16 34.07
N ALA A 3 8.52 -9.18 35.25
CA ALA A 3 9.94 -9.53 35.39
C ALA A 3 10.28 -10.98 35.01
N TYR A 4 9.35 -11.93 35.23
CA TYR A 4 9.60 -13.34 34.91
C TYR A 4 9.63 -13.63 33.42
N GLY A 5 8.83 -12.90 32.63
CA GLY A 5 8.81 -13.08 31.17
C GLY A 5 10.13 -12.65 30.53
N GLU A 6 10.64 -11.49 30.94
CA GLU A 6 11.88 -10.91 30.42
C GLU A 6 13.12 -11.78 30.73
N VAL A 7 13.21 -12.33 31.95
CA VAL A 7 14.31 -13.23 32.35
C VAL A 7 14.32 -14.52 31.52
N VAL A 8 13.15 -15.09 31.21
CA VAL A 8 13.05 -16.29 30.36
C VAL A 8 13.48 -16.01 28.92
N TRP A 9 13.25 -14.79 28.44
CA TRP A 9 13.70 -14.36 27.11
C TRP A 9 15.21 -14.12 27.03
N CYS A 10 15.82 -13.63 28.12
CA CYS A 10 17.27 -13.41 28.21
C CYS A 10 18.07 -14.73 28.30
N LEU A 11 17.45 -15.82 28.79
CA LEU A 11 18.10 -17.11 29.05
C LEU A 11 18.07 -18.12 27.87
N ASP A 12 17.85 -17.65 26.64
CA ASP A 12 17.66 -18.46 25.43
C ASP A 12 16.67 -19.65 25.60
N PRO A 13 15.36 -19.43 25.42
CA PRO A 13 14.37 -20.45 25.71
C PRO A 13 14.55 -21.69 24.81
N PRO A 14 14.32 -22.91 25.34
CA PRO A 14 14.53 -24.14 24.59
C PRO A 14 13.69 -24.19 23.31
N VAL A 15 14.24 -24.82 22.26
CA VAL A 15 13.68 -24.87 20.91
C VAL A 15 12.19 -25.23 20.86
N LYS A 16 11.75 -26.15 21.74
CA LYS A 16 10.33 -26.57 21.83
C LYS A 16 9.40 -25.41 22.22
N ILE A 17 9.83 -24.54 23.13
CA ILE A 17 9.04 -23.39 23.60
C ILE A 17 9.01 -22.31 22.51
N LYS A 18 10.16 -21.99 21.90
CA LYS A 18 10.24 -21.06 20.77
C LYS A 18 9.31 -21.47 19.62
N ARG A 19 9.29 -22.77 19.28
CA ARG A 19 8.41 -23.31 18.23
C ARG A 19 6.93 -23.15 18.59
N LYS A 20 6.53 -23.49 19.83
CA LYS A 20 5.15 -23.31 20.29
C LYS A 20 4.72 -21.86 20.24
N LEU A 21 5.57 -20.94 20.70
CA LEU A 21 5.28 -19.52 20.64
C LEU A 21 5.16 -19.02 19.21
N ALA A 22 6.08 -19.41 18.32
CA ALA A 22 6.00 -19.07 16.90
C ALA A 22 4.70 -19.60 16.27
N THR A 23 4.24 -20.80 16.63
CA THR A 23 2.95 -21.33 16.17
C THR A 23 1.77 -20.49 16.65
N ILE A 24 1.79 -19.98 17.89
CA ILE A 24 0.73 -19.12 18.44
C ILE A 24 0.76 -17.72 17.83
N GLN A 25 1.95 -17.15 17.63
CA GLN A 25 2.14 -15.78 17.12
C GLN A 25 1.94 -15.69 15.60
N ARG A 26 2.29 -16.73 14.84
CA ARG A 26 2.30 -16.73 13.38
C ARG A 26 0.94 -16.37 12.76
N PRO A 27 -0.21 -16.91 13.19
CA PRO A 27 -1.52 -16.54 12.64
C PRO A 27 -1.82 -15.04 12.77
N PHE A 28 -1.47 -14.43 13.90
CA PHE A 28 -1.67 -13.00 14.13
C PHE A 28 -0.80 -12.16 13.19
N LEU A 29 0.49 -12.48 13.07
CA LEU A 29 1.39 -11.80 12.14
C LEU A 29 0.97 -11.98 10.67
N LEU A 30 0.47 -13.17 10.31
CA LEU A 30 -0.06 -13.43 8.98
C LEU A 30 -1.33 -12.61 8.70
N ALA A 31 -2.23 -12.50 9.67
CA ALA A 31 -3.44 -11.68 9.54
C ALA A 31 -3.09 -10.20 9.33
N ILE A 32 -2.17 -9.65 10.10
CA ILE A 32 -1.69 -8.26 9.92
C ILE A 32 -1.04 -8.09 8.54
N SER A 33 -0.15 -9.00 8.15
CA SER A 33 0.52 -8.94 6.85
C SER A 33 -0.48 -9.02 5.69
N GLY A 34 -1.51 -9.85 5.83
CA GLY A 34 -2.60 -9.95 4.88
C GLY A 34 -3.39 -8.64 4.80
N ALA A 35 -3.83 -8.11 5.94
CA ALA A 35 -4.57 -6.86 6.01
C ALA A 35 -3.81 -5.67 5.43
N TYR A 36 -2.49 -5.58 5.71
CA TYR A 36 -1.64 -4.53 5.13
C TYR A 36 -1.56 -4.66 3.61
N LYS A 37 -1.34 -5.87 3.08
CA LYS A 37 -1.31 -6.11 1.63
C LYS A 37 -2.63 -5.73 0.97
N THR A 38 -3.77 -6.18 1.51
CA THR A 38 -5.08 -5.87 0.91
C THR A 38 -5.38 -4.38 0.95
N THR A 39 -5.09 -3.72 2.07
CA THR A 39 -5.29 -2.27 2.22
C THR A 39 -4.37 -1.49 1.28
N LEU A 40 -3.10 -1.89 1.18
CA LEU A 40 -2.13 -1.25 0.29
C LEU A 40 -2.53 -1.43 -1.18
N THR A 41 -2.98 -2.62 -1.59
CA THR A 41 -3.45 -2.87 -2.96
C THR A 41 -4.69 -2.03 -3.29
N ALA A 42 -5.68 -1.98 -2.38
CA ALA A 42 -6.86 -1.16 -2.57
C ALA A 42 -6.50 0.33 -2.66
N ALA A 43 -5.63 0.82 -1.78
CA ALA A 43 -5.14 2.20 -1.84
C ALA A 43 -4.40 2.50 -3.14
N LEU A 44 -3.55 1.57 -3.60
CA LEU A 44 -2.78 1.74 -4.84
C LEU A 44 -3.67 1.80 -6.08
N GLN A 45 -4.81 1.10 -6.10
CA GLN A 45 -5.78 1.22 -7.19
C GLN A 45 -6.52 2.57 -7.20
N VAL A 46 -6.74 3.15 -6.02
CA VAL A 46 -7.47 4.43 -5.88
C VAL A 46 -6.57 5.64 -6.15
N ILE A 47 -5.28 5.59 -5.81
CA ILE A 47 -4.35 6.73 -5.95
C ILE A 47 -4.28 7.27 -7.40
N PRO A 48 -4.09 6.45 -8.46
CA PRO A 48 -4.08 6.93 -9.85
C PRO A 48 -5.42 7.56 -10.26
N THR A 49 -6.52 6.90 -9.88
CA THR A 49 -7.89 7.36 -10.19
C THR A 49 -8.17 8.72 -9.54
N LEU A 50 -7.79 8.88 -8.27
CA LEU A 50 -7.96 10.14 -7.55
C LEU A 50 -7.06 11.24 -8.12
N HIS A 51 -5.81 10.92 -8.45
CA HIS A 51 -4.88 11.86 -9.06
C HIS A 51 -5.43 12.42 -10.38
N LEU A 52 -5.92 11.53 -11.26
CA LEU A 52 -6.50 11.93 -12.54
C LEU A 52 -7.75 12.80 -12.34
N LYS A 53 -8.64 12.42 -11.42
CA LYS A 53 -9.86 13.18 -11.12
C LYS A 53 -9.55 14.57 -10.59
N LEU A 54 -8.60 14.68 -9.66
CA LEU A 54 -8.19 15.96 -9.09
C LEU A 54 -7.52 16.84 -10.15
N GLN A 55 -6.70 16.24 -11.01
CA GLN A 55 -6.08 16.97 -12.13
C GLN A 55 -7.14 17.50 -13.08
N GLN A 56 -8.15 16.70 -13.45
CA GLN A 56 -9.24 17.13 -14.33
C GLN A 56 -10.08 18.26 -13.71
N GLU A 57 -10.37 18.18 -12.41
CA GLU A 57 -11.11 19.22 -11.70
C GLU A 57 -10.31 20.53 -11.62
N ALA A 58 -9.00 20.45 -11.35
CA ALA A 58 -8.11 21.61 -11.37
C ALA A 58 -8.08 22.27 -12.77
N ARG A 59 -8.06 21.47 -13.84
CA ARG A 59 -8.15 21.97 -15.23
C ARG A 59 -9.47 22.68 -15.49
N TYR A 60 -10.59 22.08 -15.08
CA TYR A 60 -11.92 22.69 -15.24
C TYR A 60 -12.00 24.04 -14.53
N ILE A 61 -11.51 24.13 -13.29
CA ILE A 61 -11.47 25.39 -12.53
C ILE A 61 -10.57 26.42 -13.21
N ALA A 62 -9.37 26.03 -13.64
CA ALA A 62 -8.43 26.93 -14.29
C ALA A 62 -9.00 27.54 -15.58
N MET A 63 -9.67 26.74 -16.41
CA MET A 63 -10.28 27.21 -17.65
C MET A 63 -11.56 28.00 -17.42
N GLN A 64 -12.48 27.50 -16.59
CA GLN A 64 -13.84 28.07 -16.48
C GLN A 64 -13.97 29.19 -15.44
N ARG A 65 -13.18 29.15 -14.37
CA ARG A 65 -13.25 30.15 -13.29
C ARG A 65 -12.14 31.17 -13.37
N LEU A 66 -10.94 30.74 -13.78
CA LEU A 66 -9.77 31.61 -13.79
C LEU A 66 -9.39 32.08 -15.20
N SER A 67 -10.03 31.55 -16.25
CA SER A 67 -9.78 31.87 -17.66
C SER A 67 -8.29 31.78 -18.06
N ILE A 68 -7.56 30.85 -17.46
CA ILE A 68 -6.13 30.62 -17.72
C ILE A 68 -6.00 29.63 -18.87
N SER A 69 -5.23 29.97 -19.91
CA SER A 69 -4.82 28.99 -20.93
C SER A 69 -3.78 28.04 -20.33
N LEU A 70 -4.12 26.77 -20.18
CA LEU A 70 -3.22 25.77 -19.59
C LEU A 70 -2.11 25.38 -20.60
N PRO A 71 -0.83 25.27 -20.18
CA PRO A 71 0.26 24.84 -21.06
C PRO A 71 0.14 23.36 -21.47
N GLU A 72 0.60 23.05 -22.68
CA GLU A 72 0.57 21.73 -23.32
C GLU A 72 1.29 20.63 -22.50
N SER A 73 2.26 20.98 -21.65
CA SER A 73 2.94 20.02 -20.76
C SER A 73 2.02 19.35 -19.72
N LEU A 74 0.90 19.97 -19.38
CA LEU A 74 -0.11 19.40 -18.49
C LEU A 74 -1.12 18.53 -19.23
N THR A 75 -1.10 18.45 -20.56
CA THR A 75 -2.08 17.70 -21.37
C THR A 75 -1.72 16.22 -21.56
N TRP A 76 -0.46 15.82 -21.31
CA TRP A 76 0.06 14.52 -21.75
C TRP A 76 -0.17 13.34 -20.80
N ILE A 77 -0.81 13.49 -19.63
CA ILE A 77 -1.17 12.27 -18.87
C ILE A 77 -2.32 11.59 -19.62
N GLN A 78 -1.96 10.72 -20.58
CA GLN A 78 -2.91 9.91 -21.31
C GLN A 78 -3.33 8.74 -20.40
N PRO A 79 -4.60 8.32 -20.45
CA PRO A 79 -5.06 7.13 -19.75
C PRO A 79 -4.18 5.89 -20.05
N GLU A 80 -3.59 5.85 -21.25
CA GLU A 80 -2.67 4.82 -21.73
C GLU A 80 -1.36 4.70 -20.93
N ASP A 81 -0.91 5.76 -20.24
CA ASP A 81 0.31 5.76 -19.43
C ASP A 81 0.17 4.89 -18.16
N PHE A 82 -1.06 4.67 -17.69
CA PHE A 82 -1.35 3.85 -16.51
C PHE A 82 -1.73 2.40 -16.83
N GLU A 83 -2.20 2.12 -18.05
CA GLU A 83 -2.62 0.78 -18.46
C GLU A 83 -1.44 -0.17 -18.71
N LYS A 84 -0.24 0.36 -18.97
CA LYS A 84 0.93 -0.43 -19.40
C LYS A 84 1.65 -1.21 -18.28
N ASN A 85 1.27 -1.07 -17.01
CA ASN A 85 2.03 -1.67 -15.90
C ASN A 85 1.42 -2.93 -15.27
N GLU A 86 0.30 -3.46 -15.77
CA GLU A 86 -0.34 -4.66 -15.18
C GLU A 86 -0.13 -5.97 -15.96
N THR A 87 0.37 -5.96 -17.19
CA THR A 87 0.55 -7.19 -18.01
C THR A 87 1.84 -7.98 -17.74
N GLY A 88 2.56 -7.66 -16.65
CA GLY A 88 3.89 -8.20 -16.36
C GLY A 88 3.97 -9.25 -15.23
N ARG A 89 2.85 -9.75 -14.70
CA ARG A 89 2.87 -10.67 -13.55
C ARG A 89 1.93 -11.86 -13.70
N ALA A 90 2.20 -12.69 -14.71
CA ALA A 90 1.67 -14.05 -14.79
C ALA A 90 2.60 -14.95 -15.64
N SER A 91 3.85 -15.14 -15.20
CA SER A 91 4.71 -16.28 -15.57
C SER A 91 5.99 -16.24 -14.73
N HIS A 92 6.03 -16.98 -13.62
CA HIS A 92 7.06 -18.00 -13.29
C HIS A 92 6.86 -18.52 -11.86
#